data_AF-A0A0Q8DAW2-F1
#
_entry.id   AF-A0A0Q8DAW2-F1
#
_cell.length_a   1.000
_cell.length_b   1.000
_cell.length_c   1.000
_cell.angle_alpha   90.00
_cell.angle_beta   90.00
_cell.angle_gamma   90.00
#
_symmetry.space_group_name_H-M   'P 1'
#
loop_
_entity.id
_entity.type
_entity.pdbx_description
1 polymer ?
#
loop_
_entity_poly.entity_id
_entity_poly.type
_entity_poly.pdbx_seq_one_letter_code
_entity_poly.pdbx_strand_id
1 'polypeptide(L)'
;MEDEHWEDNRAAILSIIDKTEAKEVLALLTAGPLEDLIHSASPHFIDRIEHEARRSSAFRHLLGGVWESSTSEIWAWLERARGESG
;
A
#
# COMPACT_ATOMS: atom_id res chain seq x y z
N MET A 1 -0.92 12.99 15.09
CA MET A 1 0.26 13.38 14.29
C MET A 1 0.73 12.22 13.42
N GLU A 2 1.04 11.01 13.94
CA GLU A 2 1.37 9.86 13.07
C GLU A 2 0.18 9.34 12.25
N ASP A 3 -1.00 9.19 12.86
CA ASP A 3 -2.20 8.68 12.17
C ASP A 3 -2.72 9.62 11.06
N GLU A 4 -2.49 10.92 11.19
CA GLU A 4 -2.95 11.95 10.24
C GLU A 4 -2.13 11.91 8.94
N HIS A 5 -0.80 11.79 9.06
CA HIS A 5 0.07 11.64 7.90
C HIS A 5 -0.20 10.33 7.13
N TRP A 6 -0.60 9.26 7.84
CA TRP A 6 -0.98 8.01 7.19
C TRP A 6 -2.26 8.16 6.35
N GLU A 7 -3.30 8.81 6.89
CA GLU A 7 -4.55 9.03 6.16
C GLU A 7 -4.36 9.91 4.94
N ASP A 8 -3.58 10.99 5.07
CA ASP A 8 -3.30 11.91 3.97
C ASP A 8 -2.51 11.22 2.84
N ASN A 9 -1.48 10.44 3.19
CA ASN A 9 -0.71 9.67 2.21
C ASN A 9 -1.58 8.61 1.51
N ARG A 10 -2.41 7.88 2.28
CA ARG A 10 -3.34 6.91 1.71
C ARG A 10 -4.33 7.58 0.75
N ALA A 11 -4.95 8.68 1.17
CA ALA A 11 -5.92 9.42 0.35
C ALA A 11 -5.28 9.96 -0.93
N ALA A 12 -4.05 10.46 -0.85
CA ALA A 12 -3.29 10.92 -2.02
C ALA A 12 -3.02 9.77 -3.00
N ILE A 13 -2.53 8.62 -2.51
CA ILE A 13 -2.28 7.42 -3.35
C ILE A 13 -3.57 6.99 -4.05
N LEU A 14 -4.68 6.88 -3.30
CA LEU A 14 -5.98 6.50 -3.85
C LEU A 14 -6.48 7.50 -4.91
N SER A 15 -6.30 8.80 -4.68
CA SER A 15 -6.70 9.81 -5.66
C SER A 15 -5.85 9.79 -6.93
N ILE A 16 -4.58 9.38 -6.87
CA ILE A 16 -3.71 9.31 -8.05
C ILE A 16 -4.06 8.07 -8.87
N ILE A 17 -4.21 6.90 -8.25
CA ILE A 17 -4.55 5.67 -8.96
C ILE A 17 -5.96 5.72 -9.60
N ASP A 18 -6.86 6.56 -9.09
CA ASP A 18 -8.17 6.82 -9.71
C ASP A 18 -8.07 7.72 -10.96
N LYS A 19 -6.99 8.48 -11.10
CA LYS A 19 -6.79 9.45 -12.19
C LYS A 19 -5.92 8.92 -13.33
N THR A 20 -5.19 7.83 -13.13
CA THR A 20 -4.25 7.33 -14.14
C THR A 20 -3.98 5.84 -14.03
N GLU A 21 -3.78 5.21 -15.19
CA GLU A 21 -3.26 3.86 -15.34
C GLU A 21 -1.82 3.86 -15.91
N ALA A 22 -1.18 5.03 -15.98
CA ALA A 22 0.17 5.18 -16.53
C ALA A 22 1.18 4.41 -15.67
N LYS A 23 1.82 3.40 -16.29
CA LYS A 23 2.72 2.45 -15.60
C LYS A 23 3.86 3.15 -14.89
N GLU A 24 4.42 4.21 -15.48
CA GLU A 24 5.51 5.00 -14.90
C GLU A 24 5.06 5.69 -13.61
N VAL A 25 3.84 6.22 -13.57
CA VAL A 25 3.28 6.86 -12.37
C VAL A 25 3.03 5.82 -11.29
N LEU A 26 2.46 4.67 -11.65
CA LEU A 26 2.20 3.59 -10.70
C LEU A 26 3.52 3.06 -10.11
N ALA A 27 4.57 2.88 -10.92
CA ALA A 27 5.89 2.46 -10.45
C ALA A 27 6.54 3.47 -9.49
N LEU A 28 6.38 4.78 -9.74
CA LEU A 28 6.85 5.82 -8.82
C LEU A 28 6.08 5.80 -7.49
N LEU A 29 4.77 5.52 -7.52
CA LEU A 29 3.98 5.41 -6.29
C LEU A 29 4.40 4.20 -5.46
N THR A 30 4.70 3.07 -6.10
CA THR A 30 5.10 1.84 -5.40
C THR A 30 6.47 1.92 -4.76
N ALA A 31 7.45 2.53 -5.44
CA ALA A 31 8.84 2.63 -4.99
C ALA A 31 9.11 3.86 -4.11
N GLY A 32 8.06 4.51 -3.59
CA GLY A 32 8.19 5.69 -2.75
C GLY A 32 7.01 5.79 -1.78
N PRO A 33 5.97 6.60 -2.07
CA PRO A 33 4.90 6.86 -1.11
C PRO A 33 4.26 5.62 -0.47
N LEU A 34 4.02 4.57 -1.27
CA LEU A 34 3.43 3.34 -0.74
C LEU A 34 4.42 2.52 0.09
N GLU A 35 5.69 2.49 -0.31
CA GLU A 35 6.76 1.82 0.44
C GLU A 35 6.98 2.51 1.80
N ASP A 36 7.04 3.84 1.82
CA ASP A 36 7.16 4.63 3.05
C ASP A 36 5.96 4.40 3.98
N LEU A 37 4.75 4.30 3.41
CA LEU A 37 3.52 4.03 4.17
C LEU A 37 3.54 2.63 4.80
N ILE A 38 4.12 1.62 4.15
CA ILE A 38 4.25 0.26 4.67
C ILE A 38 5.42 0.13 5.65
N HIS A 39 6.52 0.84 5.41
CA HIS A 39 7.67 0.88 6.31
C HIS A 39 7.28 1.51 7.66
N SER A 40 6.49 2.59 7.62
CA SER A 40 5.99 3.28 8.81
C SER A 40 4.71 2.67 9.40
N ALA A 41 4.16 1.62 8.78
CA ALA A 41 2.93 1.01 9.25
C ALA A 41 3.14 0.37 10.63
N SER A 42 2.40 0.88 11.63
CA SER A 42 2.12 0.16 12.86
C SER A 42 1.08 -0.95 12.61
N PRO A 43 1.05 -2.05 13.40
CA PRO A 43 0.02 -3.08 13.31
C PRO A 43 -1.42 -2.54 13.30
N HIS A 44 -1.66 -1.36 13.88
CA HIS A 44 -2.96 -0.69 13.83
C HIS A 44 -3.45 -0.30 12.43
N PHE A 45 -2.55 -0.12 11.46
CA PHE A 45 -2.90 0.25 10.08
C PHE A 45 -3.12 -0.94 9.16
N ILE A 46 -2.66 -2.13 9.56
CA ILE A 46 -2.79 -3.37 8.78
C ILE A 46 -4.24 -3.61 8.37
N ASP A 47 -5.19 -3.54 9.32
CA ASP A 47 -6.62 -3.74 9.08
C ASP A 47 -7.18 -2.80 8.00
N ARG A 48 -6.66 -1.57 7.96
CA ARG A 48 -7.10 -0.55 7.00
C ARG A 48 -6.51 -0.79 5.62
N ILE A 49 -5.25 -1.20 5.52
CA ILE A 49 -4.64 -1.54 4.23
C ILE A 49 -5.32 -2.80 3.65
N GLU A 50 -5.69 -3.77 4.50
CA GLU A 50 -6.51 -4.91 4.04
C GLU A 50 -7.88 -4.47 3.52
N HIS A 51 -8.53 -3.57 4.25
CA HIS A 51 -9.83 -3.05 3.85
C HIS A 51 -9.75 -2.40 2.47
N GLU A 52 -8.70 -1.63 2.19
CA GLU A 52 -8.49 -1.01 0.88
C GLU A 52 -8.13 -2.01 -0.21
N ALA A 53 -7.22 -2.96 0.07
CA ALA A 53 -6.86 -4.00 -0.89
C ALA A 53 -8.07 -4.86 -1.31
N ARG A 54 -9.03 -5.05 -0.40
CA ARG A 54 -10.30 -5.74 -0.69
C ARG A 54 -11.26 -4.89 -1.54
N ARG A 55 -11.20 -3.56 -1.43
CA ARG A 55 -12.12 -2.64 -2.10
C ARG A 55 -11.62 -2.12 -3.45
N SER A 56 -10.30 -2.04 -3.63
CA SER A 56 -9.66 -1.51 -4.81
C SER A 56 -8.67 -2.53 -5.39
N SER A 57 -9.03 -3.13 -6.52
CA SER A 57 -8.14 -4.02 -7.27
C SER A 57 -6.89 -3.28 -7.76
N ALA A 58 -7.00 -1.99 -8.08
CA ALA A 58 -5.88 -1.15 -8.46
C ALA A 58 -4.92 -0.95 -7.29
N PHE A 59 -5.43 -0.68 -6.09
CA PHE A 59 -4.61 -0.58 -4.89
C PHE A 59 -3.92 -1.91 -4.55
N ARG A 60 -4.64 -3.03 -4.64
CA ARG A 60 -4.06 -4.36 -4.46
C ARG A 60 -2.96 -4.66 -5.48
N HIS A 61 -3.13 -4.23 -6.73
CA HIS A 61 -2.10 -4.36 -7.75
C HIS A 61 -0.86 -3.50 -7.42
N LEU A 62 -1.06 -2.29 -6.92
CA LEU A 62 0.00 -1.41 -6.43
C LEU A 62 0.83 -2.07 -5.33
N LEU A 63 0.17 -2.76 -4.37
CA LEU A 63 0.87 -3.47 -3.29
C LEU A 63 1.89 -4.48 -3.82
N GLY A 64 1.66 -5.08 -4.99
CA GLY A 64 2.58 -6.03 -5.63
C GLY A 64 3.91 -5.43 -6.09
N GLY A 65 3.97 -4.11 -6.31
CA GLY A 65 5.20 -3.42 -6.74
C GLY A 65 6.10 -2.94 -5.59
N VAL A 66 5.68 -3.13 -4.34
CA VAL A 66 6.43 -2.69 -3.16
C VAL A 66 7.57 -3.67 -2.86
N TRP A 67 8.73 -3.15 -2.47
CA TRP A 67 9.87 -3.96 -2.04
C TRP A 67 9.77 -4.33 -0.56
N GLU A 68 10.41 -5.44 -0.16
CA GLU A 68 10.48 -5.83 1.24
C GLU A 68 11.31 -4.81 2.04
N SER A 69 10.61 -3.96 2.79
CA SER A 69 11.22 -2.86 3.55
C SER A 69 10.73 -2.75 5.00
N SER A 70 9.79 -3.61 5.43
CA SER A 70 9.18 -3.57 6.77
C SER A 70 9.55 -4.80 7.62
N THR A 71 8.92 -4.96 8.78
CA THR A 71 9.10 -6.14 9.64
C THR A 71 8.55 -7.40 8.96
N SER A 72 9.10 -8.57 9.32
CA SER A 72 8.63 -9.85 8.77
C SER A 72 7.15 -10.13 9.01
N GLU A 73 6.57 -9.59 10.09
CA GLU A 73 5.13 -9.69 10.37
C GLU A 73 4.30 -8.88 9.37
N ILE A 74 4.70 -7.63 9.12
CA ILE A 74 4.05 -6.75 8.15
C ILE A 74 4.24 -7.29 6.73
N TRP A 75 5.41 -7.85 6.44
CA TRP A 75 5.68 -8.45 5.14
C TRP A 75 4.82 -9.70 4.88
N ALA A 76 4.77 -10.64 5.82
CA ALA A 76 3.89 -11.81 5.72
C ALA A 76 2.41 -11.43 5.63
N TRP A 77 2.03 -10.29 6.22
CA TRP A 77 0.71 -9.71 5.99
C TRP A 77 0.54 -9.19 4.56
N LEU A 78 1.50 -8.42 4.06
CA LEU A 78 1.46 -7.85 2.72
C LEU A 78 1.34 -8.94 1.64
N GLU A 79 2.08 -10.03 1.78
CA GLU A 79 2.02 -11.21 0.89
C GLU A 79 0.59 -11.79 0.82
N ARG A 80 -0.08 -11.92 1.97
CA ARG A 80 -1.50 -12.34 2.01
C ARG A 80 -2.41 -11.33 1.32
N ALA A 81 -2.19 -10.03 1.54
CA ALA A 81 -3.00 -8.97 0.95
C ALA A 81 -2.85 -8.88 -0.58
N ARG A 82 -1.66 -9.21 -1.11
CA ARG A 82 -1.40 -9.33 -2.56
C ARG A 82 -2.21 -10.47 -3.20
N GLY A 83 -2.63 -11.47 -2.41
CA GLY A 83 -3.27 -12.68 -2.90
C GLY A 83 -2.28 -13.73 -3.38
N GLU A 84 -0.99 -13.59 -3.05
CA GLU A 84 0.01 -14.64 -3.21
C GLU A 84 -0.13 -15.59 -2.02
N SER A 85 -1.17 -16.42 -2.06
CA SER A 85 -1.34 -17.54 -1.14
C SER A 85 -1.64 -18.78 -1.97
N GLY A 86 -0.63 -19.25 -2.71
CA GLY A 86 -0.68 -20.52 -3.44
C GLY A 86 -1.51 -20.52 -4.73
#